data_AF-A0A7R9JJV0-F1
#
_entry.id   AF-A0A7R9JJV0-F1
#
_cell.length_a   1.000
_cell.length_b   1.000
_cell.length_c   1.000
_cell.angle_alpha   90.00
_cell.angle_beta   90.00
_cell.angle_gamma   90.00
#
_symmetry.space_group_name_H-M   'P 1'
#
loop_
_entity.id
_entity.type
_entity.pdbx_description
1 polymer ?
#
loop_
_entity_poly.entity_id
_entity_poly.type
_entity_poly.pdbx_seq_one_letter_code
_entity_poly.pdbx_strand_id
1 'polypeptide(L)' 'VCIYVPGDEIVSVNGESMQALSHAEAINVFKKIRTGQVALHVARRRTPQRSKLRSCENL' A
#
# COMPACT_ATOMS: atom_id res chain seq x y z
N VAL A 1 18.51 3.33 -4.00
CA VAL A 1 17.47 3.30 -5.06
C VAL A 1 16.13 3.09 -4.35
N CYS A 2 15.23 4.08 -4.35
CA CYS A 2 13.87 3.84 -3.84
C CYS A 2 13.14 2.95 -4.84
N ILE A 3 12.76 1.75 -4.42
CA ILE A 3 12.10 0.75 -5.27
C ILE A 3 10.56 0.85 -5.26
N TYR A 4 10.02 1.69 -4.38
CA TYR A 4 8.60 1.91 -4.18
C TYR A 4 8.18 3.28 -4.71
N VAL A 5 6.99 3.36 -5.29
CA VAL A 5 6.42 4.60 -5.83
C VAL A 5 5.01 4.85 -5.30
N PRO A 6 4.49 6.09 -5.32
CA PRO A 6 3.09 6.36 -5.01
C PRO A 6 2.14 5.47 -5.85
N GLY A 7 1.14 4.91 -5.19
CA GLY A 7 0.18 3.97 -5.81
C GLY A 7 0.55 2.49 -5.67
N ASP A 8 1.76 2.18 -5.22
CA ASP A 8 2.09 0.83 -4.77
C ASP A 8 1.35 0.49 -3.47
N GLU A 9 0.89 -0.75 -3.33
CA GLU A 9 0.10 -1.22 -2.18
C GLU A 9 0.98 -1.99 -1.20
N ILE A 10 0.98 -1.59 0.08
CA ILE A 10 1.72 -2.30 1.13
C ILE A 10 0.88 -3.48 1.61
N VAL A 11 1.36 -4.70 1.40
CA VAL A 11 0.64 -5.94 1.76
C VAL A 11 1.09 -6.52 3.11
N SER A 12 2.33 -6.29 3.51
CA SER A 12 2.81 -6.66 4.86
C SER A 12 3.97 -5.78 5.33
N VAL A 13 4.09 -5.63 6.65
CA VAL A 13 5.16 -4.90 7.32
C VAL A 13 5.80 -5.83 8.35
N ASN A 14 7.10 -6.13 8.20
CA ASN A 14 7.83 -7.05 9.09
C ASN A 14 7.14 -8.42 9.28
N GLY A 15 6.46 -8.92 8.24
CA GLY A 15 5.71 -10.16 8.28
C GLY A 15 4.27 -10.04 8.81
N GLU A 16 3.85 -8.89 9.36
CA GLU A 16 2.47 -8.62 9.75
C GLU A 16 1.64 -8.24 8.51
N SER A 17 0.56 -8.99 8.25
CA SER A 17 -0.34 -8.76 7.12
C SER A 17 -1.12 -7.46 7.29
N MET A 18 -1.22 -6.67 6.22
CA MET A 18 -2.03 -5.45 6.17
C MET A 18 -3.47 -5.72 5.70
N GLN A 19 -3.82 -6.97 5.39
CA GLN A 19 -5.16 -7.34 4.95
C GLN A 19 -6.18 -7.24 6.09
N ALA A 20 -7.39 -6.81 5.75
CA ALA A 20 -8.53 -6.68 6.68
C ALA A 20 -8.30 -5.74 7.89
N LEU A 21 -7.23 -4.93 7.87
CA LEU A 21 -7.03 -3.87 8.85
C LEU A 21 -7.79 -2.61 8.45
N SER A 22 -8.39 -1.95 9.43
CA SER A 22 -8.79 -0.55 9.27
C SER A 22 -7.55 0.32 9.07
N HIS A 23 -7.76 1.54 8.55
CA HIS A 23 -6.66 2.49 8.37
C HIS A 23 -5.94 2.81 9.70
N ALA A 24 -6.69 2.92 10.80
CA ALA A 24 -6.13 3.18 12.12
C ALA A 24 -5.25 2.02 12.62
N GLU A 25 -5.70 0.77 12.42
CA GLU A 25 -4.93 -0.42 12.78
C GLU A 25 -3.67 -0.55 11.94
N ALA A 26 -3.77 -0.32 10.62
CA ALA A 26 -2.63 -0.27 9.71
C ALA A 26 -1.57 0.74 10.17
N ILE A 27 -1.99 1.96 10.56
CA ILE A 27 -1.07 2.96 11.12
C ILE A 27 -0.42 2.45 12.41
N ASN A 28 -1.18 1.78 13.27
CA ASN A 28 -0.66 1.27 14.53
C ASN A 28 0.45 0.21 14.31
N VAL A 29 0.37 -0.60 13.24
CA VAL A 29 1.46 -1.52 12.85
C VAL A 29 2.76 -0.76 12.66
N PHE A 30 2.75 0.33 11.89
CA PHE A 30 3.94 1.17 11.70
C PHE A 30 4.40 1.86 12.98
N LYS A 31 3.47 2.38 13.79
CA LYS A 31 3.80 3.08 15.05
C LYS A 31 4.43 2.17 16.10
N LYS A 32 4.19 0.86 16.05
CA LYS A 32 4.86 -0.13 16.93
C LYS A 32 6.35 -0.21 16.63
N ILE A 33 6.77 0.05 15.40
CA ILE A 33 8.17 0.01 14.99
C ILE A 33 8.81 1.35 15.36
N ARG A 34 9.61 1.36 16.43
CA ARG A 34 10.28 2.57 16.92
C ARG A 34 11.65 2.79 16.30
N THR A 35 12.40 1.71 16.10
CA THR A 35 13.76 1.70 15.57
C THR A 35 14.02 0.38 14.85
N GLY A 36 15.11 0.32 14.09
CA GLY A 36 15.54 -0.89 13.41
C GLY A 36 15.05 -0.99 11.96
N GLN A 37 15.23 -2.18 11.39
CA GLN A 37 14.91 -2.45 9.98
C GLN A 37 13.40 -2.59 9.78
N VAL A 38 12.92 -2.04 8.65
CA VAL A 38 11.56 -2.22 8.18
C VAL A 38 11.60 -3.01 6.87
N ALA A 39 11.02 -4.20 6.87
CA ALA A 39 10.81 -5.04 5.70
C ALA A 39 9.37 -4.84 5.19
N LEU A 40 9.25 -4.25 4.01
CA LEU A 40 7.96 -4.03 3.36
C LEU A 40 7.79 -5.01 2.21
N HIS A 41 6.67 -5.74 2.20
CA HIS A 41 6.20 -6.40 0.99
C HIS A 41 5.17 -5.51 0.33
N VAL A 42 5.36 -5.29 -0.97
CA VAL A 42 4.60 -4.31 -1.73
C VAL A 42 4.12 -4.95 -3.01
N ALA A 43 2.85 -4.74 -3.33
CA ALA A 43 2.22 -5.17 -4.57
C ALA A 43 2.05 -3.98 -5.50
N ARG A 44 2.45 -4.16 -6.76
CA ARG A 44 2.14 -3.22 -7.83
C ARG A 44 1.06 -3.85 -8.71
N ARG A 45 -0.11 -3.22 -8.76
CA ARG A 45 -1.10 -3.55 -9.79
C ARG A 45 -0.48 -3.22 -11.14
N ARG A 46 -0.09 -4.24 -11.91
CA ARG A 46 0.18 -4.08 -13.34
C ARG A 46 -1.16 -3.77 -13.97
N THR A 47 -1.49 -2.50 -14.07
CA THR A 47 -2.59 -2.10 -14.93
C THR A 47 -2.21 -2.61 -16.33
N PRO A 48 -2.98 -3.52 -16.97
CA PRO A 48 -3.01 -3.46 -18.42
C PRO A 48 -3.41 -2.01 -18.73
N GLN A 49 -2.81 -1.38 -19.73
CA GLN A 49 -3.15 -0.02 -20.20
C GLN A 49 -4.66 0.06 -20.48
N ARG A 50 -5.47 0.24 -19.44
CA ARG A 50 -6.92 0.35 -19.51
C ARG A 50 -7.12 1.84 -19.38
N SER A 51 -7.08 2.46 -20.56
CA SER A 51 -7.62 3.77 -20.86
C SER A 51 -8.48 4.28 -19.72
N LYS A 52 -8.00 5.31 -19.01
CA LYS A 52 -8.77 6.36 -18.35
C LYS A 52 -10.26 5.97 -18.27
N LEU A 53 -10.64 5.13 -17.32
CA LEU A 53 -12.06 4.92 -17.02
C LEU A 53 -12.52 6.28 -16.51
N ARG A 54 -13.19 7.05 -17.38
CA ARG A 54 -13.83 8.32 -17.05
C ARG A 54 -14.79 8.02 -15.91
N SER A 55 -14.39 8.34 -14.69
CA SER A 55 -15.33 8.46 -13.59
C SER A 55 -16.24 9.64 -13.95
N CYS A 56 -17.54 9.34 -14.01
CA CYS A 56 -18.62 10.15 -14.57
C CYS A 56 -18.37 11.67 -14.53
N GLU A 57 -18.21 12.29 -15.70
CA GLU A 57 -18.42 13.72 -15.84
C GLU A 57 -19.93 13.94 -15.98
N ASN A 58 -20.55 14.40 -14.88
CA ASN A 58 -21.89 15.00 -14.77
C ASN A 58 -23.04 14.33 -15.55
N LEU A 59 -23.94 13.65 -14.83
CA LEU A 59 -25.37 13.72 -15.14
C LEU A 59 -26.05 14.55 -14.05
#